data_AF-A0A2T7PSD3-F1
#
_entry.id   AF-A0A2T7PSD3-F1
#
_cell.length_a   1.000
_cell.length_b   1.000
_cell.length_c   1.000
_cell.angle_alpha   90.00
_cell.angle_beta   90.00
_cell.angle_gamma   90.00
#
_symmetry.space_group_name_H-M   'P 1'
#
loop_
_entity.id
_entity.type
_entity.pdbx_description
1 polymer ?
#
loop_
_entity_poly.entity_id
_entity_poly.type
_entity_poly.pdbx_seq_one_letter_code
_entity_poly.pdbx_strand_id
1 'polypeptide(L)'
;MDKLECLPYFAEGIVVKGYGRGSKELGIPTANFTEDVVRHLPCNLICGVYYGWACVDNGPVLPMVTSIGWNPYYHNTVKTMETHILHRFKEDFYGSHLKVILLGYIRDMEDYSSLGMLATFKF
;
A
#
# COMPACT_ATOMS: atom_id res chain seq x y z
N MET A 1 -10.47 4.79 19.23
CA MET A 1 -11.17 4.87 17.93
C MET A 1 -11.08 3.49 17.33
N ASP A 2 -12.21 2.91 16.92
CA ASP A 2 -12.23 1.54 16.40
C ASP A 2 -11.53 1.51 15.03
N LYS A 3 -10.51 0.66 14.89
CA LYS A 3 -9.66 0.56 13.69
C LYS A 3 -10.46 0.08 12.47
N LEU A 4 -11.66 -0.46 12.68
CA LEU A 4 -12.46 -1.10 11.64
C LEU A 4 -13.61 -0.22 11.12
N GLU A 5 -13.88 0.94 11.70
CA GLU A 5 -15.01 1.81 11.30
C GLU A 5 -14.98 2.24 9.82
N CYS A 6 -13.79 2.29 9.20
CA CYS A 6 -13.61 2.68 7.81
C CYS A 6 -13.69 1.50 6.83
N LEU A 7 -13.80 0.27 7.32
CA LEU A 7 -13.70 -0.93 6.51
C LEU A 7 -15.10 -1.52 6.21
N PRO A 8 -15.33 -2.07 5.02
CA PRO A 8 -14.39 -2.16 3.90
C PRO A 8 -14.14 -0.81 3.24
N TYR A 9 -12.88 -0.51 2.93
CA TYR A 9 -12.50 0.72 2.23
C TYR A 9 -12.07 0.42 0.80
N PHE A 10 -12.63 1.14 -0.17
CA PHE A 10 -12.30 1.01 -1.58
C PHE A 10 -11.41 2.17 -2.01
N ALA A 11 -10.34 1.86 -2.72
CA ALA A 11 -9.49 2.85 -3.36
C ALA A 11 -9.15 2.40 -4.78
N GLU A 12 -9.04 3.35 -5.69
CA GLU A 12 -8.59 3.08 -7.05
C GLU A 12 -7.79 4.24 -7.61
N GLY A 13 -6.95 3.94 -8.60
CA GLY A 13 -6.17 4.95 -9.30
C GLY A 13 -4.97 4.39 -10.03
N ILE A 14 -4.20 5.30 -10.64
CA ILE A 14 -3.06 4.94 -11.48
C ILE A 14 -1.85 4.56 -10.62
N VAL A 15 -1.21 3.45 -10.98
CA VAL A 15 0.04 3.00 -10.34
C VAL A 15 1.19 3.90 -10.76
N VAL A 16 1.81 4.55 -9.78
CA VAL A 16 2.97 5.42 -9.98
C VAL A 16 4.24 4.84 -9.37
N LYS A 17 5.40 5.35 -9.81
CA LYS A 17 6.68 5.05 -9.18
C LYS A 17 6.75 5.73 -7.81
N GLY A 18 7.01 4.94 -6.77
CA GLY A 18 7.36 5.46 -5.45
C GLY A 18 8.83 5.91 -5.38
N TYR A 19 9.31 6.15 -4.16
CA TYR A 19 10.66 6.67 -3.90
C TYR A 19 11.78 5.62 -3.98
N GLY A 20 11.52 4.43 -4.51
CA GLY A 20 12.56 3.43 -4.81
C GLY A 20 13.29 2.84 -3.60
N ARG A 21 12.67 2.76 -2.42
CA ARG A 21 13.31 2.28 -1.17
C ARG A 21 13.46 0.75 -1.09
N GLY A 22 14.14 0.14 -2.07
CA GLY A 22 14.67 -1.23 -1.99
C GLY A 22 13.66 -2.39 -2.01
N SER A 23 12.35 -2.14 -1.94
CA SER A 23 11.34 -3.20 -1.85
C SER A 23 11.37 -4.18 -3.04
N LYS A 24 11.65 -3.68 -4.25
CA LYS A 24 11.86 -4.52 -5.44
C LYS A 24 13.11 -5.40 -5.33
N GLU A 25 14.20 -4.87 -4.78
CA GLU A 25 15.46 -5.61 -4.54
C GLU A 25 15.29 -6.67 -3.45
N LEU A 26 14.38 -6.44 -2.50
CA LEU A 26 13.98 -7.39 -1.47
C LEU A 26 13.00 -8.47 -1.96
N GLY A 27 12.57 -8.42 -3.23
CA GLY A 27 11.59 -9.36 -3.79
C GLY A 27 10.14 -9.09 -3.37
N ILE A 28 9.84 -7.91 -2.81
CA ILE A 28 8.52 -7.51 -2.32
C ILE A 28 8.08 -6.21 -3.04
N PRO A 29 7.82 -6.25 -4.37
CA PRO A 29 7.48 -5.07 -5.15
C PRO A 29 6.18 -4.43 -4.68
N THR A 30 6.14 -3.10 -4.66
CA THR A 30 4.99 -2.32 -4.16
C THR A 30 4.49 -1.35 -5.21
N ALA A 31 3.20 -1.39 -5.47
CA ALA A 31 2.49 -0.39 -6.25
C ALA A 31 2.15 0.81 -5.36
N ASN A 32 2.37 2.02 -5.87
CA ASN A 32 2.06 3.26 -5.14
C ASN A 32 0.88 3.95 -5.84
N PHE A 33 -0.03 4.52 -5.05
CA PHE A 33 -1.07 5.41 -5.55
C PHE A 33 -0.56 6.85 -5.69
N THR A 34 -1.25 7.65 -6.50
CA THR A 34 -1.02 9.09 -6.59
C THR A 34 -1.39 9.78 -5.28
N GLU A 35 -0.81 10.96 -5.06
CA GLU A 35 -1.15 11.79 -3.90
C GLU A 35 -2.63 12.13 -3.82
N ASP A 36 -3.30 12.31 -4.97
CA ASP A 36 -4.74 12.58 -5.03
C ASP A 36 -5.56 11.46 -4.37
N VAL A 37 -5.31 10.20 -4.72
CA VAL A 37 -5.99 9.04 -4.10
C VAL A 37 -5.77 9.02 -2.59
N VAL A 38 -4.53 9.30 -2.17
CA VAL A 38 -4.14 9.19 -0.76
C VAL A 38 -4.69 10.36 0.08
N ARG A 39 -4.89 11.54 -0.51
CA ARG A 39 -5.56 12.70 0.13
C ARG A 39 -7.04 12.48 0.37
N HIS A 40 -7.68 11.61 -0.41
CA HIS A 40 -9.09 11.24 -0.25
C HIS A 40 -9.32 10.10 0.76
N LEU A 41 -8.27 9.54 1.37
CA LEU A 41 -8.43 8.56 2.44
C LEU A 41 -9.23 9.16 3.61
N PRO A 42 -10.13 8.38 4.25
CA PRO A 42 -10.86 8.83 5.42
C PRO A 42 -9.90 9.31 6.51
N CYS A 43 -10.25 10.42 7.16
CA CYS A 43 -9.41 11.00 8.22
C CYS A 43 -9.24 10.05 9.41
N ASN A 44 -10.25 9.21 9.69
CA ASN A 44 -10.26 8.18 10.71
C ASN A 44 -9.59 6.85 10.29
N LEU A 45 -9.20 6.69 9.02
CA LEU A 45 -8.39 5.55 8.59
C LEU A 45 -6.96 5.75 9.08
N ILE A 46 -6.56 4.99 10.10
CA ILE A 46 -5.25 5.13 10.74
C ILE A 46 -4.11 4.59 9.86
N CYS A 47 -2.88 5.04 10.11
CA CYS A 47 -1.69 4.44 9.49
C CYS A 47 -1.47 3.01 9.99
N GLY A 48 -1.00 2.12 9.11
CA GLY A 48 -0.73 0.73 9.46
C GLY A 48 -0.72 -0.27 8.31
N VAL A 49 -0.63 -1.52 8.76
CA VAL A 49 -0.83 -2.83 8.14
C VAL A 49 -2.25 -3.17 7.69
N TYR A 50 -2.64 -3.23 6.42
CA TYR A 50 -3.96 -3.74 6.02
C TYR A 50 -3.87 -4.87 5.01
N TYR A 51 -4.91 -5.71 4.97
CA TYR A 51 -5.07 -6.76 3.96
C TYR A 51 -6.39 -6.62 3.20
N GLY A 52 -6.45 -7.25 2.02
CA GLY A 52 -7.67 -7.40 1.25
C GLY A 52 -7.41 -7.88 -0.16
N TRP A 53 -8.07 -7.27 -1.14
CA TRP A 53 -7.96 -7.69 -2.54
C TRP A 53 -7.57 -6.55 -3.45
N ALA A 54 -6.85 -6.88 -4.53
CA ALA A 54 -6.42 -5.98 -5.58
C ALA A 54 -6.83 -6.50 -6.95
N CYS A 55 -7.08 -5.59 -7.89
CA CYS A 55 -7.28 -5.89 -9.30
C CYS A 55 -6.53 -4.84 -10.12
N VAL A 56 -5.63 -5.30 -11.00
CA VAL A 56 -4.92 -4.45 -11.96
C VAL A 56 -5.70 -4.48 -13.28
N ASP A 57 -6.11 -3.31 -13.76
CA ASP A 57 -6.97 -3.09 -14.91
C ASP A 57 -8.24 -3.96 -14.86
N ASN A 58 -8.37 -4.90 -15.81
CA ASN A 58 -9.44 -5.89 -15.91
C ASN A 58 -8.91 -7.33 -15.67
N GLY A 59 -7.78 -7.44 -14.97
CA GLY A 59 -7.15 -8.70 -14.61
C GLY A 59 -7.83 -9.43 -13.44
N PRO A 60 -7.23 -10.52 -12.96
CA PRO A 60 -7.77 -11.28 -11.83
C PRO A 60 -7.79 -10.45 -10.54
N VAL A 61 -8.74 -10.78 -9.66
CA VAL A 61 -8.76 -10.29 -8.28
C VAL A 61 -7.81 -11.15 -7.45
N LEU A 62 -6.80 -10.51 -6.86
CA LEU A 62 -5.68 -11.17 -6.19
C LEU A 62 -5.54 -10.66 -4.76
N PRO A 63 -5.09 -11.50 -3.81
CA PRO A 63 -4.91 -11.08 -2.43
C PRO A 63 -3.76 -10.08 -2.34
N MET A 64 -3.88 -9.11 -1.45
CA MET A 64 -2.90 -8.04 -1.28
C MET A 64 -2.76 -7.63 0.18
N VAL A 65 -1.61 -7.02 0.46
CA VAL A 65 -1.34 -6.27 1.68
C VAL A 65 -1.00 -4.84 1.30
N THR A 66 -1.44 -3.87 2.10
CA THR A 66 -1.11 -2.46 1.87
C THR A 66 -0.64 -1.81 3.15
N SER A 67 0.45 -1.06 3.06
CA SER A 67 0.93 -0.18 4.13
C SER A 67 0.43 1.24 3.86
N ILE A 68 -0.19 1.84 4.88
CA ILE A 68 -0.57 3.26 4.89
C ILE A 68 0.32 3.97 5.90
N GLY A 69 1.15 4.90 5.43
CA GLY A 69 2.13 5.62 6.24
C GLY A 69 2.08 7.13 6.03
N TRP A 70 2.94 7.88 6.70
CA TRP A 70 3.16 9.31 6.43
C TRP A 70 4.36 9.49 5.51
N ASN A 71 4.31 10.47 4.60
CA ASN A 71 5.43 10.81 3.72
C ASN A 71 6.38 11.82 4.40
N PRO A 72 7.62 11.44 4.77
CA PRO A 72 8.57 12.35 5.41
C PRO A 72 9.00 13.52 4.53
N TYR A 73 9.00 13.34 3.19
CA TYR A 73 9.41 14.38 2.25
C TYR A 73 8.40 15.54 2.16
N TYR A 74 7.15 15.30 2.52
CA TYR A 74 6.09 16.32 2.59
C TYR A 74 5.81 16.74 4.03
N HIS A 75 6.84 16.77 4.89
CA HIS A 75 6.71 17.13 6.31
C HIS A 75 5.61 16.33 7.03
N ASN A 76 5.38 15.07 6.63
CA ASN A 76 4.31 14.21 7.16
C ASN A 76 2.90 14.81 7.06
N THR A 77 2.65 15.66 6.06
CA THR A 77 1.30 16.23 5.82
C THR A 77 0.45 15.40 4.85
N VAL A 78 1.09 14.46 4.14
CA VAL A 78 0.47 13.61 3.14
C VAL A 78 0.77 12.15 3.49
N LYS A 79 -0.26 11.30 3.48
CA LYS A 79 -0.09 9.85 3.66
C LYS A 79 0.59 9.23 2.41
N THR A 80 1.10 8.02 2.54
CA THR A 80 1.45 7.13 1.43
C THR A 80 0.60 5.87 1.51
N MET A 81 0.40 5.21 0.37
CA MET A 81 -0.28 3.92 0.29
C MET A 81 0.52 3.01 -0.65
N GLU A 82 1.21 2.04 -0.06
CA GLU A 82 2.06 1.05 -0.76
C GLU A 82 1.38 -0.31 -0.75
N THR A 83 0.95 -0.80 -1.91
CA THR A 83 0.26 -2.10 -2.05
C THR A 83 1.20 -3.15 -2.61
N HIS A 84 1.37 -4.26 -1.89
CA HIS A 84 2.00 -5.47 -2.40
C HIS A 84 0.93 -6.51 -2.72
N ILE A 85 0.81 -6.87 -3.99
CA ILE A 85 -0.09 -7.94 -4.45
C ILE A 85 0.67 -9.26 -4.31
N LEU A 86 0.04 -10.26 -3.69
CA LEU A 86 0.61 -11.58 -3.45
C LEU A 86 0.60 -12.45 -4.72
N HIS A 87 1.22 -11.92 -5.78
CA HIS A 87 1.29 -12.52 -7.10
C HIS A 87 2.57 -12.07 -7.81
N ARG A 88 3.20 -13.00 -8.54
CA ARG A 88 4.37 -12.71 -9.37
C ARG A 88 3.93 -12.30 -10.77
N PHE A 89 3.99 -11.01 -11.04
CA PHE A 89 3.80 -10.47 -12.39
C PHE A 89 5.04 -10.71 -13.25
N LYS A 90 4.84 -10.88 -14.56
CA LYS A 90 5.94 -11.02 -15.54
C LYS A 90 6.64 -9.69 -15.82
N GLU A 91 5.90 -8.60 -15.73
CA GLU A 91 6.34 -7.25 -16.08
C GLU A 91 5.82 -6.24 -15.05
N ASP A 92 6.47 -5.09 -14.97
CA ASP A 92 5.98 -3.96 -14.17
C ASP A 92 4.70 -3.38 -14.80
N PHE A 93 3.78 -2.88 -13.98
CA PHE A 93 2.48 -2.36 -14.42
C PHE A 93 2.27 -0.88 -14.08
N TYR A 94 3.34 -0.08 -14.11
CA TYR A 94 3.22 1.37 -13.95
C TYR A 94 2.29 1.97 -15.01
N GLY A 95 1.46 2.94 -14.62
CA GLY A 95 0.46 3.54 -15.50
C GLY A 95 -0.85 2.74 -15.60
N SER A 96 -0.88 1.50 -15.09
CA SER A 96 -2.09 0.68 -15.03
C SER A 96 -3.03 1.18 -13.94
N HIS A 97 -4.32 0.86 -14.06
CA HIS A 97 -5.33 1.23 -13.09
C HIS A 97 -5.45 0.15 -12.01
N LEU A 98 -5.06 0.46 -10.78
CA LEU A 98 -5.17 -0.44 -9.64
C LEU A 98 -6.43 -0.14 -8.85
N LYS A 99 -7.23 -1.17 -8.60
CA LYS A 99 -8.38 -1.15 -7.67
C LYS A 99 -8.05 -2.00 -6.47
N VAL A 100 -8.35 -1.52 -5.27
CA VAL A 100 -8.16 -2.26 -4.02
C VAL A 100 -9.37 -2.15 -3.10
N ILE A 101 -9.58 -3.19 -2.31
CA ILE A 101 -10.50 -3.20 -1.17
C ILE A 101 -9.71 -3.62 0.08
N LEU A 102 -9.71 -2.76 1.09
CA LEU A 102 -9.14 -3.05 2.41
C LEU A 102 -10.24 -3.69 3.25
N LEU A 103 -9.98 -4.87 3.79
CA LEU A 103 -10.95 -5.67 4.53
C LEU A 103 -10.63 -5.76 6.02
N GLY A 104 -9.36 -5.64 6.41
CA GLY A 104 -8.99 -5.73 7.82
C GLY A 104 -7.63 -5.12 8.12
N TYR A 105 -7.43 -4.88 9.41
CA TYR A 105 -6.20 -4.37 9.99
C TYR A 105 -5.31 -5.51 10.48
N ILE A 106 -4.00 -5.42 10.24
CA ILE A 106 -2.99 -6.38 10.68
C ILE A 106 -2.26 -5.83 11.91
N ARG A 107 -1.63 -4.66 11.79
CA ARG A 107 -0.74 -4.09 12.82
C ARG A 107 -0.38 -2.63 12.56
N ASP A 108 0.23 -1.99 13.54
CA ASP A 108 0.74 -0.63 13.44
C ASP A 108 2.01 -0.57 12.57
N MET A 109 2.36 0.64 12.10
CA MET A 109 3.63 0.89 11.42
C MET A 109 4.79 0.73 12.41
N GLU A 110 5.90 0.15 11.95
CA GLU A 110 7.13 -0.01 12.73
C GLU A 110 8.32 0.53 11.94
N ASP A 111 9.27 1.13 12.67
CA ASP A 111 10.56 1.50 12.12
C ASP A 111 11.54 0.35 12.26
N TYR A 112 12.15 -0.05 11.15
CA TYR A 112 13.16 -1.11 11.13
C TYR A 112 14.56 -0.52 11.02
N SER A 113 15.43 -0.89 11.95
CA SER A 113 16.82 -0.40 12.02
C SER A 113 17.75 -1.02 10.98
N SER A 114 17.27 -2.01 10.20
CA SER A 114 18.05 -2.65 9.15
C SER A 114 17.20 -3.10 7.97
N LEU A 115 17.84 -3.21 6.79
CA LEU A 115 17.20 -3.71 5.57
C LEU A 115 16.72 -5.16 5.72
N GLY A 116 17.44 -5.99 6.50
CA GLY A 116 17.06 -7.39 6.77
C GLY A 116 15.81 -7.52 7.64
N MET A 117 15.65 -6.64 8.63
CA MET A 117 14.40 -6.56 9.39
C MET A 117 13.25 -6.08 8.51
N LEU A 118 13.48 -5.04 7.69
CA LEU A 118 12.47 -4.56 6.75
C LEU A 118 12.04 -5.69 5.79
N ALA A 119 12.97 -6.48 5.25
CA ALA A 119 12.63 -7.59 4.36
C ALA A 119 11.75 -8.65 5.04
N THR A 120 12.01 -8.93 6.32
CA THR A 120 11.27 -9.94 7.09
C THR A 120 9.88 -9.43 7.49
N PHE A 121 9.74 -8.13 7.75
CA PHE A 121 8.55 -7.56 8.42
C PHE A 121 7.91 -6.41 7.63
N LYS A 122 8.13 -6.27 6.31
CA LYS A 122 7.54 -5.15 5.54
C LYS A 122 6.01 -5.13 5.60
N PHE A 123 5.38 -6.31 5.71
CA PHE A 123 3.93 -6.48 5.80
C PHE A 123 3.58 -7.46 6.92
#